data_AF-A0A8C3PEX1-F1
#
_entry.id   AF-A0A8C3PEX1-F1
#
_cell.length_a   1.000
_cell.length_b   1.000
_cell.length_c   1.000
_cell.angle_alpha   90.00
_cell.angle_beta   90.00
_cell.angle_gamma   90.00
#
_symmetry.space_group_name_H-M   'P 1'
#
loop_
_entity.id
_entity.type
_entity.pdbx_description
1 polymer ?
#
loop_
_entity_poly.entity_id
_entity_poly.type
_entity_poly.pdbx_seq_one_letter_code
_entity_poly.pdbx_strand_id
1 'polypeptide(L)'
;LQQHLAQELEERLRRKGLALLSYHRPESDSAGETARCAMLWTLAEGLAAEQRRLQAAQNRCRELMGLLERQKAAYPQALLRCLGVLRRLAQEHRLGTQAQLDRLNTHYLEVKCSAMFLKIRLEELSVLLDTYSPEKVEAHRAIRAGLQGAVQQQEQELATAQKILATYESLGPEFEELVQEYAQLCGGIENKRWALQEFNKGCH
;
A
#
# COMPACT_ATOMS: atom_id res chain seq x y z
N LEU A 1 35.66 19.49 100.92
CA LEU A 1 35.95 19.69 99.48
C LEU A 1 34.86 19.12 98.57
N GLN A 2 34.51 17.83 98.66
CA GLN A 2 33.44 17.24 97.82
C GLN A 2 32.06 17.88 98.03
N GLN A 3 31.68 18.25 99.27
CA GLN A 3 30.39 18.89 99.56
C GLN A 3 30.27 20.33 99.04
N HIS A 4 31.36 21.11 99.11
CA HIS A 4 31.39 22.49 98.61
C HIS A 4 31.27 22.54 97.08
N LEU A 5 31.93 21.60 96.39
CA LEU A 5 31.85 21.47 94.94
C LEU A 5 30.42 21.10 94.50
N ALA A 6 29.74 20.23 95.25
CA ALA A 6 28.36 19.86 94.98
C ALA A 6 27.42 21.08 95.10
N GLN A 7 27.59 21.90 96.15
CA GLN A 7 26.80 23.11 96.35
C GLN A 7 27.03 24.17 95.26
N GLU A 8 28.28 24.41 94.86
CA GLU A 8 28.59 25.33 93.77
C GLU A 8 28.01 24.86 92.42
N LEU A 9 28.03 23.55 92.17
CA LEU A 9 27.41 22.96 90.98
C LEU A 9 25.89 23.11 91.00
N GLU A 10 25.24 22.84 92.13
CA GLU A 10 23.80 23.03 92.31
C GLU A 10 23.40 24.50 92.09
N GLU A 11 24.13 25.45 92.65
CA GLU A 11 23.87 26.87 92.45
C GLU A 11 24.01 27.28 90.98
N ARG A 12 25.06 26.80 90.29
CA ARG A 12 25.26 27.12 88.87
C ARG A 12 24.19 26.49 87.99
N LEU A 13 23.77 25.26 88.28
CA LEU A 13 22.67 24.59 87.58
C LEU A 13 21.34 25.29 87.85
N ARG A 14 21.09 25.73 89.08
CA ARG A 14 19.90 26.49 89.46
C ARG A 14 19.83 27.82 88.73
N ARG A 15 20.93 28.59 88.67
CA ARG A 15 21.00 29.86 87.93
C ARG A 15 20.72 29.66 86.44
N LYS A 16 21.31 28.62 85.82
CA LYS A 16 21.07 28.30 84.41
C LYS A 16 19.62 27.85 84.15
N GLY A 17 19.06 27.03 85.04
CA GLY A 17 17.66 26.61 84.97
C GLY A 17 16.73 27.81 85.00
N LEU A 18 16.87 28.68 86.01
CA LEU A 18 16.06 29.90 86.13
C LEU A 18 16.23 30.84 84.93
N ALA A 19 17.43 30.99 84.37
CA ALA A 19 17.66 31.78 83.16
C ALA A 19 16.96 31.19 81.92
N LEU A 20 16.88 29.86 81.81
CA LEU A 20 16.11 29.20 80.75
C LEU A 20 14.60 29.37 80.97
N LEU A 21 14.14 29.32 82.22
CA LEU A 21 12.73 29.58 82.52
C LEU A 21 12.33 31.01 82.16
N SER A 22 13.11 32.02 82.52
CA SER A 22 12.80 33.41 82.21
C SER A 22 12.83 33.70 80.70
N TYR A 23 13.68 33.00 79.93
CA TYR A 23 13.66 33.07 78.47
C TYR A 23 12.36 32.50 77.86
N HIS A 24 11.87 31.36 78.36
CA HIS A 24 10.66 30.72 77.84
C HIS A 24 9.35 31.28 78.41
N ARG A 25 9.39 31.80 79.64
CA ARG A 25 8.27 32.38 80.39
C ARG A 25 8.76 33.57 81.22
N PRO A 26 8.82 34.78 80.63
CA PRO A 26 9.30 35.98 81.35
C PRO A 26 8.40 36.37 82.54
N GLU A 27 7.14 35.93 82.55
CA GLU A 27 6.19 36.11 83.66
C GLU A 27 6.61 35.43 84.97
N SER A 28 7.54 34.47 84.89
CA SER A 28 8.04 33.69 86.04
C SER A 28 8.93 34.49 87.00
N ASP A 29 9.46 35.64 86.57
CA ASP A 29 10.36 36.48 87.37
C ASP A 29 9.67 37.23 88.52
N SER A 30 8.33 37.24 88.57
CA SER A 30 7.54 37.77 89.69
C SER A 30 7.09 36.69 90.69
N ALA A 31 7.26 35.41 90.36
CA ALA A 31 6.78 34.29 91.17
C ALA A 31 7.78 33.91 92.28
N GLY A 32 7.29 33.35 93.39
CA GLY A 32 8.10 32.81 94.48
C GLY A 32 8.95 31.59 94.08
N GLU A 33 10.02 31.28 94.83
CA GLU A 33 11.00 30.25 94.45
C GLU A 33 10.39 28.85 94.22
N THR A 34 9.42 28.45 95.04
CA THR A 34 8.73 27.16 94.91
C THR A 34 7.88 27.09 93.64
N ALA A 35 7.22 28.20 93.29
CA ALA A 35 6.45 28.33 92.06
C ALA A 35 7.36 28.32 90.81
N ARG A 36 8.54 28.98 90.86
CA ARG A 36 9.54 28.91 89.79
C ARG A 36 10.09 27.49 89.61
N CYS A 37 10.32 26.75 90.70
CA CYS A 37 10.75 25.36 90.61
C CYS A 37 9.66 24.45 89.99
N ALA A 38 8.38 24.65 90.34
CA ALA A 38 7.28 23.94 89.69
C ALA A 38 7.15 24.30 88.20
N MET A 39 7.30 25.58 87.84
CA MET A 39 7.28 26.03 86.45
C MET A 39 8.47 25.46 85.65
N LEU A 40 9.67 25.40 86.25
CA LEU A 40 10.84 24.73 85.68
C LEU A 40 10.57 23.26 85.38
N TRP A 41 9.93 22.55 86.31
CA TRP A 41 9.57 21.16 86.13
C TRP A 41 8.59 20.97 84.95
N THR A 42 7.53 21.79 84.89
CA THR A 42 6.57 21.73 83.76
C THR A 42 7.23 22.06 82.41
N LEU A 43 8.21 22.97 82.40
CA LEU A 43 8.98 23.30 81.19
C LEU A 43 9.84 22.10 80.75
N ALA A 44 10.50 21.42 81.70
CA ALA A 44 11.28 20.22 81.41
C ALA A 44 10.42 19.07 80.85
N GLU A 45 9.23 18.84 81.42
CA GLU A 45 8.26 17.87 80.90
C GLU A 45 7.77 18.24 79.49
N GLY A 46 7.46 19.52 79.25
CA GLY A 46 7.07 20.03 77.94
C GLY A 46 8.18 19.88 76.88
N LEU A 47 9.42 20.22 77.23
CA LEU A 47 10.59 20.04 76.36
C LEU A 47 10.82 18.56 76.03
N ALA A 48 10.69 17.67 77.02
CA ALA A 48 10.81 16.24 76.80
C ALA A 48 9.69 15.70 75.88
N ALA A 49 8.46 16.22 76.00
CA ALA A 49 7.36 15.87 75.10
C ALA A 49 7.61 16.36 73.67
N GLU A 50 8.08 17.60 73.48
CA GLU A 50 8.43 18.14 72.16
C GLU A 50 9.62 17.43 71.53
N GLN A 51 10.64 17.05 72.32
CA GLN A 51 11.75 16.24 71.84
C GLN A 51 11.29 14.89 71.31
N ARG A 52 10.37 14.22 72.01
CA ARG A 52 9.74 12.97 71.54
C ARG A 52 8.93 13.19 70.25
N ARG A 53 8.16 14.28 70.17
CA ARG A 53 7.40 14.63 68.96
C ARG A 53 8.31 14.86 67.76
N LEU A 54 9.40 15.60 67.93
CA LEU A 54 10.39 15.83 66.89
C LEU A 54 11.05 14.52 66.44
N GLN A 55 11.44 13.65 67.37
CA GLN A 55 12.00 12.33 67.04
C GLN A 55 11.01 11.46 66.27
N ALA A 56 9.74 11.44 66.69
CA ALA A 56 8.69 10.72 65.97
C ALA A 56 8.48 11.27 64.55
N ALA A 57 8.48 12.59 64.39
CA ALA A 57 8.38 13.25 63.08
C ALA A 57 9.59 12.91 62.18
N GLN A 58 10.81 12.94 62.73
CA GLN A 58 12.02 12.58 62.00
C GLN A 58 12.00 11.10 61.54
N ASN A 59 11.57 10.19 62.40
CA ASN A 59 11.42 8.77 62.04
C ASN A 59 10.40 8.60 60.92
N ARG A 60 9.24 9.28 61.03
CA ARG A 60 8.21 9.26 59.98
C ARG A 60 8.71 9.83 58.66
N CYS A 61 9.50 10.91 58.67
CA CYS A 61 10.12 11.45 57.46
C CYS A 61 11.09 10.44 56.82
N ARG A 62 11.90 9.73 57.62
CA ARG A 62 12.80 8.68 57.11
C ARG A 62 12.04 7.52 56.48
N GLU A 63 10.95 7.08 57.10
CA GLU A 63 10.09 6.02 56.56
C GLU A 63 9.46 6.43 55.22
N LEU A 64 8.88 7.64 55.15
CA LEU A 64 8.27 8.17 53.92
C LEU A 64 9.30 8.32 52.80
N MET A 65 10.50 8.79 53.10
CA MET A 65 11.61 8.86 52.14
C MET A 65 11.99 7.47 51.63
N GLY A 66 12.08 6.47 52.51
CA GLY A 66 12.35 5.09 52.11
C GLY A 66 11.28 4.51 51.19
N LEU A 67 10.00 4.78 51.46
CA LEU A 67 8.88 4.37 50.60
C LEU A 67 8.94 5.06 49.23
N LEU A 68 9.22 6.37 49.20
CA LEU A 68 9.35 7.13 47.98
C LEU A 68 10.48 6.58 47.09
N GLU A 69 11.65 6.29 47.65
CA GLU A 69 12.77 5.73 46.88
C GLU A 69 12.45 4.33 46.33
N ARG A 70 11.76 3.48 47.09
CA ARG A 70 11.28 2.19 46.58
C ARG A 70 10.31 2.36 45.42
N GLN A 71 9.39 3.31 45.52
CA GLN A 71 8.42 3.58 44.46
C GLN A 71 9.10 4.14 43.20
N LYS A 72 10.05 5.07 43.37
CA LYS A 72 10.89 5.61 42.28
C LYS A 72 11.69 4.51 41.58
N ALA A 73 12.19 3.52 42.31
CA ALA A 73 12.89 2.39 41.71
C ALA A 73 11.94 1.42 40.98
N ALA A 74 10.72 1.22 41.48
CA ALA A 74 9.75 0.28 40.91
C ALA A 74 9.08 0.79 39.63
N TYR A 75 8.79 2.09 39.53
CA TYR A 75 8.09 2.68 38.37
C TYR A 75 8.80 2.43 37.02
N PRO A 76 10.09 2.73 36.87
CA PRO A 76 10.82 2.46 35.64
C PRO A 76 10.81 0.98 35.26
N GLN A 77 10.90 0.08 36.24
CA GLN A 77 10.84 -1.37 36.00
C GLN A 77 9.46 -1.82 35.50
N ALA A 78 8.38 -1.23 36.01
CA ALA A 78 7.03 -1.47 35.49
C ALA A 78 6.89 -0.95 34.05
N LEU A 79 7.38 0.27 33.77
CA LEU A 79 7.35 0.85 32.43
C LEU A 79 8.15 0.02 31.41
N LEU A 80 9.34 -0.45 31.79
CA LEU A 80 10.16 -1.31 30.94
C LEU A 80 9.47 -2.65 30.63
N ARG A 81 8.78 -3.24 31.62
CA ARG A 81 7.98 -4.45 31.40
C ARG A 81 6.83 -4.20 30.42
N CYS A 82 6.07 -3.11 30.60
CA CYS A 82 5.01 -2.72 29.67
C CYS A 82 5.55 -2.51 28.26
N LEU A 83 6.69 -1.82 28.12
CA LEU A 83 7.33 -1.59 26.84
C LEU A 83 7.82 -2.88 26.18
N GLY A 84 8.33 -3.84 26.96
CA GLY A 84 8.69 -5.17 26.48
C GLY A 84 7.49 -5.93 25.90
N VAL A 85 6.35 -5.90 26.59
CA VAL A 85 5.10 -6.52 26.11
C VAL A 85 4.62 -5.84 24.83
N LEU A 86 4.58 -4.51 24.78
CA LEU A 86 4.19 -3.76 23.59
C LEU A 86 5.09 -4.04 22.38
N ARG A 87 6.40 -4.17 22.60
CA ARG A 87 7.36 -4.55 21.54
C ARG A 87 7.09 -5.93 20.97
N ARG A 88 6.88 -6.94 21.82
CA ARG A 88 6.53 -8.30 21.37
C ARG A 88 5.22 -8.31 20.59
N LEU A 89 4.19 -7.63 21.11
CA LEU A 89 2.91 -7.48 20.42
C LEU A 89 3.06 -6.85 19.03
N ALA A 90 3.86 -5.79 18.92
CA ALA A 90 4.12 -5.14 17.64
C ALA A 90 4.91 -6.04 16.67
N GLN A 91 5.97 -6.69 17.14
CA GLN A 91 6.87 -7.48 16.31
C GLN A 91 6.26 -8.82 15.88
N GLU A 92 5.74 -9.60 16.83
CA GLU A 92 5.27 -10.96 16.57
C GLU A 92 3.90 -10.94 15.88
N HIS A 93 2.96 -10.15 16.43
CA HIS A 93 1.57 -10.20 15.97
C HIS A 93 1.28 -9.20 14.86
N ARG A 94 1.74 -7.94 14.96
CA ARG A 94 1.47 -6.97 13.88
C ARG A 94 2.40 -7.12 12.70
N LEU A 95 3.70 -7.29 12.90
CA LEU A 95 4.64 -7.35 11.78
C LEU A 95 4.80 -8.79 11.25
N GLY A 96 5.06 -9.75 12.14
CA GLY A 96 5.32 -11.14 11.76
C GLY A 96 4.10 -11.82 11.13
N THR A 97 2.98 -11.85 11.86
CA THR A 97 1.76 -12.50 11.37
C THR A 97 1.20 -11.82 10.12
N GLN A 98 1.23 -10.48 10.06
CA GLN A 98 0.79 -9.75 8.86
C GLN A 98 1.66 -10.08 7.66
N ALA A 99 2.99 -10.08 7.80
CA ALA A 99 3.88 -10.44 6.70
C ALA A 99 3.65 -11.89 6.20
N GLN A 100 3.33 -12.81 7.10
CA GLN A 100 2.97 -14.17 6.73
C GLN A 100 1.63 -14.24 5.97
N LEU A 101 0.61 -13.52 6.44
CA LEU A 101 -0.68 -13.41 5.75
C LEU A 101 -0.53 -12.79 4.37
N ASP A 102 0.23 -11.71 4.26
CA ASP A 102 0.50 -11.03 2.99
C ASP A 102 1.19 -11.99 2.02
N ARG A 103 2.23 -12.73 2.45
CA ARG A 103 2.91 -13.75 1.63
C ARG A 103 1.95 -14.82 1.13
N LEU A 104 1.09 -15.36 2.01
CA LEU A 104 0.10 -16.37 1.63
C LEU A 104 -0.92 -15.82 0.63
N ASN A 105 -1.38 -14.58 0.84
CA ASN A 105 -2.33 -13.93 -0.05
C ASN A 105 -1.72 -13.65 -1.43
N THR A 106 -0.48 -13.15 -1.48
CA THR A 106 0.25 -12.97 -2.74
C THR A 106 0.38 -14.29 -3.49
N HIS A 107 0.81 -15.36 -2.82
CA HIS A 107 0.94 -16.67 -3.44
C HIS A 107 -0.41 -17.21 -3.96
N TYR A 108 -1.48 -17.06 -3.18
CA TYR A 108 -2.83 -17.43 -3.60
C TYR A 108 -3.27 -16.67 -4.86
N LEU A 109 -3.03 -15.35 -4.89
CA LEU A 109 -3.37 -14.52 -6.05
C LEU A 109 -2.52 -14.89 -7.27
N GLU A 110 -1.23 -15.18 -7.10
CA GLU A 110 -0.36 -15.66 -8.18
C GLU A 110 -0.89 -16.95 -8.80
N VAL A 111 -1.19 -17.96 -7.98
CA VAL A 111 -1.76 -19.24 -8.43
C VAL A 111 -3.10 -19.01 -9.14
N LYS A 112 -3.96 -18.14 -8.60
CA LYS A 112 -5.25 -17.80 -9.21
C LYS A 112 -5.07 -17.11 -10.57
N CYS A 113 -4.09 -16.22 -10.71
CA CYS A 113 -3.73 -15.58 -11.97
C CYS A 113 -3.22 -16.60 -12.99
N SER A 114 -2.33 -17.51 -12.60
CA SER A 114 -1.85 -18.59 -13.48
C SER A 114 -2.99 -19.48 -13.96
N ALA A 115 -3.92 -19.84 -13.07
CA ALA A 115 -5.11 -20.61 -13.45
C ALA A 115 -6.01 -19.83 -14.43
N MET A 116 -6.18 -18.53 -14.24
CA MET A 116 -6.96 -17.69 -15.16
C MET A 116 -6.29 -17.59 -16.54
N PHE A 117 -4.96 -17.45 -16.59
CA PHE A 117 -4.21 -17.43 -17.85
C PHE A 117 -4.40 -18.72 -18.64
N LEU A 118 -4.32 -19.87 -17.96
CA LEU A 118 -4.59 -21.17 -18.57
C LEU A 118 -6.03 -21.28 -19.10
N LYS A 119 -7.01 -20.75 -18.36
CA LYS A 119 -8.40 -20.71 -18.83
C LYS A 119 -8.55 -19.86 -20.09
N ILE A 120 -7.99 -18.65 -20.11
CA ILE A 120 -8.04 -17.79 -21.28
C ILE A 120 -7.41 -18.48 -22.49
N ARG A 121 -6.27 -19.16 -22.30
CA ARG A 121 -5.60 -19.89 -23.38
C ARG A 121 -6.43 -21.07 -23.88
N LEU A 122 -7.14 -21.77 -22.99
CA LEU A 122 -8.05 -22.84 -23.37
C LEU A 122 -9.22 -22.31 -24.22
N GLU A 123 -9.82 -21.19 -23.80
CA GLU A 123 -10.91 -20.56 -24.55
C GLU A 123 -10.44 -20.07 -25.93
N GLU A 124 -9.24 -19.49 -26.02
CA GLU A 124 -8.63 -19.09 -27.30
C GLU A 124 -8.49 -20.29 -28.25
N LEU A 125 -7.97 -21.42 -27.74
CA LEU A 125 -7.85 -22.65 -28.51
C LEU A 125 -9.21 -23.22 -28.91
N SER A 126 -10.22 -23.14 -28.03
CA SER A 126 -11.59 -23.56 -28.34
C SER A 126 -12.16 -22.75 -29.51
N VAL A 127 -12.05 -21.42 -29.46
CA VAL A 127 -12.50 -20.54 -30.54
C VAL A 127 -11.78 -20.86 -31.85
N LEU A 128 -10.47 -21.12 -31.81
CA LEU A 128 -9.71 -21.48 -33.01
C LEU A 128 -10.17 -22.81 -33.61
N LEU A 129 -10.41 -23.84 -32.78
CA LEU A 129 -10.89 -25.13 -33.23
C LEU A 129 -12.31 -25.05 -33.82
N ASP A 130 -13.20 -24.28 -33.19
CA ASP A 130 -14.57 -24.07 -33.66
C ASP A 130 -14.61 -23.25 -34.97
N THR A 131 -13.71 -22.28 -35.09
CA THR A 131 -13.64 -21.39 -36.27
C THR A 131 -12.98 -22.09 -37.45
N TYR A 132 -11.86 -22.79 -37.22
CA TYR A 132 -11.03 -23.41 -38.24
C TYR A 132 -11.08 -24.94 -38.16
N SER A 133 -12.29 -25.49 -38.27
CA SER A 133 -12.47 -26.94 -38.44
C SER A 133 -11.77 -27.40 -39.72
N PRO A 134 -11.30 -28.66 -39.79
CA PRO A 134 -10.59 -29.17 -40.97
C PRO A 134 -11.44 -29.03 -42.24
N GLU A 135 -12.75 -29.24 -42.16
CA GLU A 135 -13.66 -29.06 -43.29
C GLU A 135 -13.73 -27.61 -43.76
N LYS A 136 -13.81 -26.64 -42.83
CA LYS A 136 -13.81 -25.21 -43.15
C LYS A 136 -12.48 -24.81 -43.78
N VAL A 137 -11.36 -25.28 -43.23
CA VAL A 137 -10.02 -24.98 -43.76
C VAL A 137 -9.86 -25.53 -45.18
N GLU A 138 -10.30 -26.76 -45.45
CA GLU A 138 -10.28 -27.32 -46.80
C GLU A 138 -11.19 -26.55 -47.76
N ALA A 139 -12.38 -26.15 -47.33
CA ALA A 139 -13.26 -25.29 -48.13
C ALA A 139 -12.59 -23.95 -48.47
N HIS A 140 -11.96 -23.28 -47.49
CA HIS A 140 -11.20 -22.05 -47.72
C HIS A 140 -10.02 -22.26 -48.68
N ARG A 141 -9.32 -23.42 -48.62
CA ARG A 141 -8.26 -23.77 -49.57
C ARG A 141 -8.80 -23.94 -50.98
N ALA A 142 -9.91 -24.66 -51.15
CA ALA A 142 -10.54 -24.86 -52.45
C ALA A 142 -11.00 -23.52 -53.07
N ILE A 143 -11.67 -22.67 -52.28
CA ILE A 143 -12.07 -21.33 -52.72
C ILE A 143 -10.85 -20.50 -53.14
N ARG A 144 -9.79 -20.51 -52.32
CA ARG A 144 -8.54 -19.78 -52.63
C ARG A 144 -7.93 -20.29 -53.94
N ALA A 145 -7.83 -21.60 -54.13
CA ALA A 145 -7.26 -22.18 -55.34
C ALA A 145 -8.08 -21.80 -56.60
N GLY A 146 -9.42 -21.85 -56.50
CA GLY A 146 -10.30 -21.42 -57.58
C GLY A 146 -10.13 -19.93 -57.93
N LEU A 147 -10.12 -19.06 -56.92
CA LEU A 147 -9.89 -17.62 -57.12
C LEU A 147 -8.51 -17.32 -57.71
N GLN A 148 -7.46 -17.99 -57.24
CA GLN A 148 -6.11 -17.83 -57.78
C GLN A 148 -6.04 -18.29 -59.24
N GLY A 149 -6.68 -19.40 -59.60
CA GLY A 149 -6.78 -19.85 -60.99
C GLY A 149 -7.51 -18.85 -61.87
N ALA A 150 -8.64 -18.31 -61.40
CA ALA A 150 -9.40 -17.30 -62.15
C ALA A 150 -8.60 -16.01 -62.35
N VAL A 151 -7.88 -15.54 -61.33
CA VAL A 151 -7.00 -14.36 -61.45
C VAL A 151 -5.92 -14.61 -62.49
N GLN A 152 -5.23 -15.76 -62.44
CA GLN A 152 -4.19 -16.09 -63.41
C GLN A 152 -4.72 -16.17 -64.84
N GLN A 153 -5.91 -16.75 -65.04
CA GLN A 153 -6.55 -16.80 -66.34
C GLN A 153 -6.89 -15.39 -66.84
N GLN A 154 -7.47 -14.55 -65.98
CA GLN A 154 -7.81 -13.17 -66.35
C GLN A 154 -6.57 -12.34 -66.70
N GLU A 155 -5.47 -12.54 -65.98
CA GLU A 155 -4.18 -11.89 -66.28
C GLU A 155 -3.63 -12.33 -67.65
N GLN A 156 -3.75 -13.62 -67.99
CA GLN A 156 -3.34 -14.14 -69.30
C GLN A 156 -4.23 -13.60 -70.44
N GLU A 157 -5.54 -13.55 -70.24
CA GLU A 157 -6.49 -13.00 -71.21
C GLU A 157 -6.23 -11.51 -71.43
N LEU A 158 -6.01 -10.75 -70.35
CA LEU A 158 -5.65 -9.34 -70.42
C LEU A 158 -4.33 -9.14 -71.18
N ALA A 159 -3.29 -9.92 -70.86
CA ALA A 159 -2.01 -9.82 -71.53
C ALA A 159 -2.11 -10.17 -73.03
N THR A 160 -2.95 -11.14 -73.38
CA THR A 160 -3.24 -11.50 -74.77
C THR A 160 -3.97 -10.37 -75.50
N ALA A 161 -5.03 -9.82 -74.90
CA ALA A 161 -5.79 -8.72 -75.46
C ALA A 161 -4.93 -7.47 -75.67
N GLN A 162 -4.05 -7.15 -74.71
CA GLN A 162 -3.09 -6.05 -74.82
C GLN A 162 -2.10 -6.26 -75.98
N LYS A 163 -1.61 -7.49 -76.19
CA LYS A 163 -0.75 -7.80 -77.34
C LYS A 163 -1.49 -7.62 -78.66
N ILE A 164 -2.72 -8.10 -78.76
CA ILE A 164 -3.57 -7.96 -79.96
C ILE A 164 -3.82 -6.46 -80.23
N LEU A 165 -4.19 -5.70 -79.21
CA LEU A 165 -4.41 -4.26 -79.33
C LEU A 165 -3.14 -3.55 -79.82
N ALA A 166 -1.98 -3.84 -79.22
CA ALA A 166 -0.71 -3.26 -79.63
C ALA A 166 -0.35 -3.59 -81.10
N THR A 167 -0.68 -4.80 -81.59
CA THR A 167 -0.50 -5.12 -83.00
C THR A 167 -1.40 -4.29 -83.91
N TYR A 168 -2.68 -4.07 -83.54
CA TYR A 168 -3.57 -3.19 -84.32
C TYR A 168 -3.09 -1.74 -84.29
N GLU A 169 -2.70 -1.23 -83.13
CA GLU A 169 -2.15 0.13 -82.98
C GLU A 169 -0.89 0.34 -83.83
N SER A 170 -0.08 -0.71 -84.04
CA SER A 170 1.13 -0.64 -84.87
C SER A 170 0.87 -0.55 -86.38
N LEU A 171 -0.33 -0.92 -86.84
CA LEU A 171 -0.69 -0.88 -88.28
C LEU A 171 -1.00 0.55 -88.77
N GLY A 172 -1.20 1.51 -87.86
CA GLY A 172 -1.37 2.92 -88.19
C GLY A 172 -2.73 3.28 -88.82
N PRO A 173 -2.97 4.58 -89.09
CA PRO A 173 -4.26 5.12 -89.54
C PRO A 173 -4.69 4.61 -90.94
N GLU A 174 -3.72 4.20 -91.76
CA GLU A 174 -3.96 3.65 -93.11
C GLU A 174 -4.74 2.33 -93.07
N PHE A 175 -4.53 1.53 -92.02
CA PHE A 175 -5.29 0.31 -91.81
C PHE A 175 -6.74 0.59 -91.40
N GLU A 176 -6.98 1.67 -90.66
CA GLU A 176 -8.32 2.10 -90.26
C GLU A 176 -9.17 2.52 -91.47
N GLU A 177 -8.56 3.26 -92.41
CA GLU A 177 -9.18 3.59 -93.70
C GLU A 177 -9.53 2.33 -94.50
N LEU A 178 -8.60 1.37 -94.59
CA LEU A 178 -8.83 0.10 -95.27
C LEU A 178 -9.96 -0.73 -94.65
N VAL A 179 -10.07 -0.75 -93.31
CA VAL A 179 -11.17 -1.43 -92.60
C VAL A 179 -12.51 -0.78 -92.91
N GLN A 180 -12.58 0.55 -92.98
CA GLN A 180 -13.80 1.27 -93.37
C GLN A 180 -14.22 0.94 -94.80
N GLU A 181 -13.28 0.92 -95.74
CA GLU A 181 -13.55 0.54 -97.13
C GLU A 181 -14.05 -0.91 -97.23
N TYR A 182 -13.42 -1.84 -96.51
CA TYR A 182 -13.84 -3.24 -96.46
C TYR A 182 -15.25 -3.40 -95.87
N ALA A 183 -15.58 -2.66 -94.80
CA ALA A 183 -16.90 -2.67 -94.18
C ALA A 183 -17.98 -2.15 -95.15
N GLN A 184 -17.69 -1.07 -95.89
CA GLN A 184 -18.59 -0.55 -96.92
C GLN A 184 -18.81 -1.57 -98.05
N LEU A 185 -17.74 -2.25 -98.49
CA LEU A 185 -17.84 -3.30 -99.50
C LEU A 185 -18.70 -4.48 -99.01
N CYS A 186 -18.51 -4.93 -97.77
CA CYS A 186 -19.30 -6.00 -97.18
C CYS A 186 -20.77 -5.62 -97.09
N GLY A 187 -21.10 -4.43 -96.59
CA GLY A 187 -22.48 -3.92 -96.56
C GLY A 187 -23.09 -3.82 -97.96
N GLY A 188 -22.31 -3.41 -98.96
CA GLY A 188 -22.73 -3.40 -100.37
C GLY A 188 -22.99 -4.80 -100.92
N ILE A 189 -22.16 -5.79 -100.56
CA ILE A 189 -22.32 -7.20 -100.95
C ILE A 189 -23.57 -7.79 -100.29
N GLU A 190 -23.79 -7.53 -99.00
CA GLU A 190 -24.98 -7.99 -98.28
C GLU A 190 -26.25 -7.39 -98.87
N ASN A 191 -26.25 -6.09 -99.16
CA ASN A 191 -27.40 -5.41 -99.77
C ASN A 191 -27.68 -5.95 -101.18
N LYS A 192 -26.65 -6.17 -102.01
CA LYS A 192 -26.82 -6.80 -103.33
C LYS A 192 -27.29 -8.25 -103.23
N ARG A 193 -26.80 -9.01 -102.25
CA ARG A 193 -27.23 -10.39 -101.99
C ARG A 193 -28.69 -10.42 -101.55
N TRP A 194 -29.09 -9.50 -100.67
CA TRP A 194 -30.48 -9.29 -100.26
C TRP A 194 -31.36 -8.95 -101.47
N ALA A 195 -30.95 -7.99 -102.31
CA ALA A 195 -31.68 -7.60 -103.51
C ALA A 195 -31.83 -8.77 -104.50
N LEU A 196 -30.77 -9.55 -104.75
CA LEU A 196 -30.81 -10.74 -105.62
C LEU A 196 -31.74 -11.83 -105.09
N GLN A 197 -31.78 -12.04 -103.77
CA GLN A 197 -32.75 -12.95 -103.15
C GLN A 197 -34.18 -12.48 -103.36
N GLU A 198 -34.42 -11.17 -103.30
CA GLU A 198 -35.75 -10.60 -103.48
C GLU A 198 -36.20 -10.56 -104.95
N PHE A 199 -35.30 -10.31 -105.89
CA PHE A 199 -35.59 -10.44 -107.32
C PHE A 199 -35.84 -11.90 -107.73
N ASN A 200 -35.13 -12.87 -107.15
CA ASN A 200 -35.39 -14.30 -107.40
C ASN A 200 -36.74 -14.78 -106.86
N LYS A 201 -37.31 -14.10 -105.85
CA LYS A 201 -38.68 -14.40 -105.37
C LYS A 201 -39.77 -13.83 -106.30
N GLY A 202 -39.44 -12.89 -107.18
CA GLY A 202 -40.37 -12.21 -108.09
C GLY A 202 -40.43 -12.73 -109.53
N CYS A 203 -39.65 -13.75 -109.90
CA CYS A 203 -39.60 -14.33 -111.25
C CYS A 203 -40.22 -15.75 -111.35
N HIS A 204 -41.18 -16.08 -110.48
CA HIS A 204 -42.04 -17.27 -110.62
C HIS A 204 -43.52 -16.88 -110.69
#